data_AF-A0A653D6Z5-F1
#
_entry.id   AF-A0A653D6Z5-F1
#
_cell.length_a   1.000
_cell.length_b   1.000
_cell.length_c   1.000
_cell.angle_alpha   90.00
_cell.angle_beta   90.00
_cell.angle_gamma   90.00
#
_symmetry.space_group_name_H-M   'P 1'
#
loop_
_entity.id
_entity.type
_entity.pdbx_description
1 polymer ?
#
loop_
_entity_poly.entity_id
_entity_poly.type
_entity_poly.pdbx_seq_one_letter_code
_entity_poly.pdbx_strand_id
1 'polypeptide(L)'
;MRVGIHTGAVLAGVLGQRQWQFDVYSQDVELANHMESSGLPGRVHISNVTLSFLNDDFEVERAYGEDRDDNLKANDIITYFIVKVLKPFQPSSQDIQNGGGILPEEDSCVIAEIICDKENVNETLTRTRQDSADFKVRLREELVSRDGHKELSKNTKFVNLAFTDQQKEKSYHRHIETSSSFILLMFLVVRLAIGTAIATVLPSDLTVDVMYCTENIVFFIIVILAIIEEYPGLVKCWRILEESMFVRRMLATLCILMLATINLIDSISCSQLKKPTDNCSASTDIDTSCLYPSYFSYFTVLILIASSLPACISYLWKGLFMFFIAVAQCVVNILILSPALDCEELMKHWTSLTQGKYTLSGLLLTATLALVFLARHMEKVTRVLFLWRCEVEQQRDCAEEMRRRNEALVYNILPPHVATHFMGNKNRQFDELYSQSYAEVGVMFASIPNFS
;
A
#
# COMPACT_ATOMS: atom_id res chain seq x y z
N MET A 1 30.71 45.20 -5.67
CA MET A 1 29.25 45.39 -5.65
C MET A 1 28.96 46.84 -5.33
N ARG A 2 28.02 47.48 -6.03
CA ARG A 2 27.41 48.76 -5.63
C ARG A 2 26.10 48.45 -4.93
N VAL A 3 25.76 49.23 -3.90
CA VAL A 3 24.53 49.06 -3.13
C VAL A 3 23.88 50.43 -2.93
N GLY A 4 22.61 50.54 -3.28
CA GLY A 4 21.76 51.70 -3.02
C GLY A 4 20.55 51.31 -2.18
N ILE A 5 20.24 52.10 -1.15
CA ILE A 5 19.14 51.84 -0.23
C ILE A 5 18.31 53.12 -0.04
N HIS A 6 17.01 52.97 -0.13
CA HIS A 6 16.04 54.01 0.18
C HIS A 6 14.84 53.42 0.97
N THR A 7 14.19 54.24 1.79
CA THR A 7 13.07 53.84 2.65
C THR A 7 11.85 54.63 2.23
N GLY A 8 10.75 53.96 1.94
CA GLY A 8 9.55 54.60 1.38
C GLY A 8 8.39 53.62 1.19
N ALA A 9 7.34 54.09 0.52
CA ALA A 9 6.16 53.29 0.23
C ALA A 9 6.40 52.40 -0.99
N VAL A 10 5.97 51.14 -0.91
CA VAL A 10 6.06 50.19 -2.03
C VAL A 10 4.76 49.42 -2.20
N LEU A 11 4.42 49.13 -3.46
CA LEU A 11 3.43 48.12 -3.80
C LEU A 11 4.15 46.88 -4.31
N ALA A 12 3.99 45.76 -3.63
CA ALA A 12 4.59 44.49 -4.01
C ALA A 12 3.50 43.48 -4.40
N GLY A 13 3.75 42.67 -5.41
CA GLY A 13 2.78 41.70 -5.86
C GLY A 13 3.33 40.76 -6.93
N VAL A 14 2.45 39.96 -7.51
CA VAL A 14 2.79 39.02 -8.57
C VAL A 14 2.13 39.50 -9.85
N LEU A 15 2.91 39.60 -10.93
CA LEU A 15 2.41 40.00 -12.24
C LEU A 15 2.55 38.88 -13.27
N GLY A 16 1.67 38.91 -14.28
CA GLY A 16 1.66 37.98 -15.41
C GLY A 16 0.58 36.89 -15.31
N GLN A 17 0.07 36.43 -16.46
CA GLN A 17 -0.90 35.31 -16.52
C GLN A 17 -0.25 33.94 -16.77
N ARG A 18 0.97 33.91 -17.33
CA ARG A 18 1.68 32.67 -17.71
C ARG A 18 3.00 32.47 -16.99
N GLN A 19 3.74 33.54 -16.73
CA GLN A 19 4.99 33.53 -15.99
C GLN A 19 4.82 34.51 -14.84
N TRP A 20 4.41 33.98 -13.70
CA TRP A 20 4.23 34.75 -12.48
C TRP A 20 5.61 35.13 -11.96
N GLN A 21 5.79 36.41 -11.66
CA GLN A 21 7.00 36.93 -11.03
C GLN A 21 6.59 37.88 -9.92
N PHE A 22 7.16 37.67 -8.73
CA PHE A 22 7.01 38.62 -7.62
C PHE A 22 7.89 39.84 -7.90
N ASP A 23 7.30 41.03 -7.80
CA ASP A 23 7.95 42.28 -8.16
C ASP A 23 7.41 43.45 -7.32
N VAL A 24 8.16 44.55 -7.30
CA VAL A 24 7.90 45.75 -6.47
C VAL A 24 7.85 47.01 -7.31
N TYR A 25 6.87 47.87 -7.03
CA TYR A 25 6.62 49.10 -7.80
C TYR A 25 6.35 50.27 -6.87
N SER A 26 7.12 51.35 -7.04
CA SER A 26 6.80 52.70 -6.54
C SER A 26 7.83 53.72 -7.06
N GLN A 27 7.56 55.00 -6.84
CA GLN A 27 8.55 56.06 -7.07
C GLN A 27 9.78 55.91 -6.14
N ASP A 28 9.58 55.42 -4.92
CA ASP A 28 10.66 55.17 -3.96
C ASP A 28 11.57 54.00 -4.39
N VAL A 29 11.02 53.00 -5.10
CA VAL A 29 11.80 51.93 -5.74
C VAL A 29 12.70 52.50 -6.85
N GLU A 30 12.17 53.38 -7.69
CA GLU A 30 12.98 54.05 -8.73
C GLU A 30 14.10 54.88 -8.10
N LEU A 31 13.81 55.61 -7.01
CA LEU A 31 14.82 56.38 -6.29
C LEU A 31 15.92 55.47 -5.71
N ALA A 32 15.56 54.32 -5.13
CA ALA A 32 16.53 53.33 -4.66
C ALA A 32 17.43 52.78 -5.79
N ASN A 33 16.87 52.61 -7.00
CA ASN A 33 17.62 52.20 -8.18
C ASN A 33 18.62 53.30 -8.61
N HIS A 34 18.21 54.56 -8.60
CA HIS A 34 19.10 55.71 -8.84
C HIS A 34 20.18 55.87 -7.76
N MET A 35 19.87 55.52 -6.51
CA MET A 35 20.85 55.46 -5.43
C MET A 35 21.92 54.37 -5.68
N GLU A 36 21.55 53.22 -6.25
CA GLU A 36 22.53 52.18 -6.60
C GLU A 36 23.40 52.62 -7.78
N SER A 37 22.79 53.16 -8.84
CA SER A 37 23.48 53.55 -10.07
C SER A 37 24.48 54.69 -9.84
N SER A 38 24.14 55.66 -8.99
CA SER A 38 25.01 56.77 -8.55
C SER A 38 25.97 56.40 -7.42
N GLY A 39 25.89 55.16 -6.90
CA GLY A 39 26.71 54.64 -5.82
C GLY A 39 28.14 54.28 -6.23
N LEU A 40 29.02 54.12 -5.24
CA LEU A 40 30.42 53.71 -5.45
C LEU A 40 30.62 52.21 -5.19
N PRO A 41 31.44 51.50 -5.99
CA PRO A 41 31.76 50.10 -5.72
C PRO A 41 32.35 49.88 -4.33
N GLY A 42 31.82 48.90 -3.60
CA GLY A 42 32.27 48.53 -2.25
C GLY A 42 31.74 49.44 -1.14
N ARG A 43 30.85 50.39 -1.47
CA ARG A 43 30.22 51.30 -0.51
C ARG A 43 28.70 51.11 -0.52
N VAL A 44 28.07 51.32 0.63
CA VAL A 44 26.61 51.32 0.78
C VAL A 44 26.13 52.76 0.74
N HIS A 45 25.34 53.09 -0.30
CA HIS A 45 24.80 54.41 -0.55
C HIS A 45 23.36 54.49 0.01
N ILE A 46 23.12 55.42 0.92
CA ILE A 46 21.83 55.59 1.61
C ILE A 46 21.28 57.01 1.45
N SER A 47 19.96 57.13 1.47
CA SER A 47 19.27 58.42 1.47
C SER A 47 19.20 59.05 2.88
N ASN A 48 18.93 60.35 2.96
CA ASN A 48 18.61 61.06 4.20
C ASN A 48 17.38 60.47 4.91
N VAL A 49 16.38 60.00 4.15
CA VAL A 49 15.20 59.33 4.68
C VAL A 49 15.62 58.05 5.40
N THR A 50 16.38 57.18 4.74
CA THR A 50 16.91 55.96 5.37
C THR A 50 17.76 56.27 6.60
N LEU A 51 18.60 57.32 6.55
CA LEU A 51 19.40 57.74 7.69
C LEU A 51 18.55 58.06 8.93
N SER A 52 17.37 58.68 8.74
CA SER A 52 16.48 58.98 9.87
C SER A 52 15.94 57.75 10.59
N PHE A 53 15.92 56.59 9.94
CA PHE A 53 15.53 55.30 10.53
C PHE A 53 16.70 54.51 11.14
N LEU A 54 17.95 54.95 10.95
CA LEU A 54 19.14 54.21 11.41
C LEU A 54 19.56 54.54 12.86
N ASN A 55 18.85 55.43 13.57
CA ASN A 55 19.04 55.75 14.99
C ASN A 55 20.51 55.97 15.43
N ASP A 56 21.33 56.54 14.53
CA ASP A 56 22.78 56.76 14.71
C ASP A 56 23.59 55.48 15.03
N ASP A 57 23.12 54.31 14.60
CA ASP A 57 23.83 53.03 14.76
C ASP A 57 25.01 52.87 13.79
N PHE A 58 25.13 53.77 12.82
CA PHE A 58 26.14 53.77 11.78
C PHE A 58 26.81 55.14 11.67
N GLU A 59 28.12 55.14 11.45
CA GLU A 59 28.88 56.32 11.08
C GLU A 59 28.75 56.52 9.56
N VAL A 60 28.35 57.73 9.15
CA VAL A 60 28.06 58.05 7.75
C VAL A 60 28.86 59.27 7.28
N GLU A 61 29.23 59.29 6.01
CA GLU A 61 29.85 60.45 5.34
C GLU A 61 28.95 60.97 4.22
N ARG A 62 29.10 62.24 3.84
CA ARG A 62 28.33 62.82 2.72
C ARG A 62 28.75 62.19 1.40
N ALA A 63 27.76 61.66 0.67
CA ALA A 63 28.01 60.98 -0.59
C ALA A 63 27.91 61.90 -1.82
N TYR A 64 27.25 63.06 -1.73
CA TYR A 64 27.03 63.99 -2.85
C TYR A 64 26.49 63.29 -4.12
N GLY A 65 25.59 62.32 -3.94
CA GLY A 65 24.91 61.60 -5.01
C GLY A 65 24.06 62.49 -5.91
N GLU A 66 23.53 63.59 -5.37
CA GLU A 66 22.81 64.64 -6.09
C GLU A 66 23.65 65.36 -7.16
N ASP A 67 24.99 65.33 -7.06
CA ASP A 67 25.87 65.87 -8.10
C ASP A 67 26.13 64.85 -9.23
N ARG A 68 25.83 63.56 -8.99
CA ARG A 68 26.08 62.47 -9.93
C ARG A 68 24.82 62.01 -10.68
N ASP A 69 23.64 62.24 -10.12
CA ASP A 69 22.36 61.83 -10.70
C ASP A 69 21.31 62.94 -10.59
N ASP A 70 20.73 63.33 -11.73
CA ASP A 70 19.77 64.42 -11.83
C ASP A 70 18.43 64.11 -11.14
N ASN A 71 18.02 62.84 -11.04
CA ASN A 71 16.79 62.46 -10.34
C ASN A 71 16.94 62.63 -8.83
N LEU A 72 18.11 62.30 -8.27
CA LEU A 72 18.38 62.56 -6.86
C LEU A 72 18.34 64.07 -6.55
N LYS A 73 18.87 64.89 -7.46
CA LYS A 73 18.84 66.35 -7.35
C LYS A 73 17.43 66.93 -7.49
N ALA A 74 16.65 66.45 -8.46
CA ALA A 74 15.30 66.93 -8.72
C ALA A 74 14.32 66.62 -7.56
N ASN A 75 14.59 65.55 -6.81
CA ASN A 75 13.81 65.17 -5.63
C ASN A 75 14.40 65.69 -4.30
N ASP A 76 15.41 66.58 -4.36
CA ASP A 76 16.10 67.17 -3.20
C ASP A 76 16.62 66.12 -2.19
N ILE A 77 17.09 64.98 -2.69
CA ILE A 77 17.54 63.86 -1.86
C ILE A 77 19.01 64.05 -1.48
N ILE A 78 19.24 64.26 -0.19
CA ILE A 78 20.58 64.33 0.38
C ILE A 78 21.06 62.91 0.67
N THR A 79 22.28 62.58 0.24
CA THR A 79 22.79 61.22 0.25
C THR A 79 24.04 61.02 1.11
N TYR A 80 24.23 59.79 1.61
CA TYR A 80 25.33 59.44 2.50
C TYR A 80 25.92 58.06 2.18
N PHE A 81 27.21 57.85 2.51
CA PHE A 81 27.83 56.54 2.50
C PHE A 81 28.03 56.04 3.92
N ILE A 82 27.71 54.78 4.18
CA ILE A 82 28.07 54.14 5.45
C ILE A 82 29.59 53.90 5.47
N VAL A 83 30.23 54.36 6.54
CA VAL A 83 31.67 54.22 6.79
C VAL A 83 31.95 53.13 7.80
N LYS A 84 31.22 53.14 8.92
CA LYS A 84 31.46 52.23 10.04
C LYS A 84 30.16 51.82 10.73
N VAL A 85 30.10 50.57 11.18
CA VAL A 85 29.02 50.07 12.02
C VAL A 85 29.38 50.34 13.49
N LEU A 86 28.57 51.14 14.18
CA LEU A 86 28.81 51.48 15.59
C LEU A 86 28.16 50.44 16.52
N LYS A 87 26.95 50.00 16.18
CA LYS A 87 26.25 48.91 16.87
C LYS A 87 26.04 47.73 15.91
N PRO A 88 26.80 46.63 16.04
CA PRO A 88 26.59 45.47 15.18
C PRO A 88 25.24 44.82 15.48
N PHE A 89 24.54 44.41 14.43
CA PHE A 89 23.27 43.70 14.53
C PHE A 89 23.43 42.42 15.36
N GLN A 90 22.66 42.30 16.43
CA GLN A 90 22.50 41.05 17.19
C GLN A 90 21.12 40.47 16.85
N PRO A 91 21.04 39.30 16.20
CA PRO A 91 19.75 38.71 15.88
C PRO A 91 19.01 38.38 17.18
N SER A 92 17.82 38.94 17.36
CA SER A 92 16.89 38.47 18.39
C SER A 92 16.39 37.07 18.01
N SER A 93 16.27 36.18 18.99
CA SER A 93 15.83 34.79 18.79
C SER A 93 14.39 34.65 18.28
N GLN A 94 13.67 35.75 18.02
CA GLN A 94 12.23 35.74 17.75
C GLN A 94 11.79 36.54 16.51
N ASP A 95 12.61 37.44 15.93
CA ASP A 95 12.13 38.33 14.85
C ASP A 95 12.94 38.23 13.55
N ILE A 96 13.03 37.03 12.99
CA ILE A 96 13.38 36.87 11.57
C ILE A 96 12.27 36.08 10.87
N GLN A 97 11.11 36.71 10.69
CA GLN A 97 10.25 36.44 9.53
C GLN A 97 10.74 37.27 8.33
N ASN A 98 12.05 37.24 8.05
CA ASN A 98 12.52 37.66 6.73
C ASN A 98 12.25 36.49 5.78
N GLY A 99 11.49 36.76 4.72
CA GLY A 99 11.03 35.79 3.72
C GLY A 99 12.13 35.17 2.86
N GLY A 100 13.09 34.49 3.49
CA GLY A 100 14.21 33.80 2.84
C GLY A 100 15.03 32.91 3.76
N GLY A 101 14.50 32.48 4.92
CA GLY A 101 15.16 31.51 5.79
C GLY A 101 14.88 30.08 5.34
N ILE A 102 15.94 29.35 4.98
CA ILE A 102 15.92 27.88 4.91
C ILE A 102 15.60 27.38 6.33
N LEU A 103 14.40 26.82 6.51
CA LEU A 103 14.01 26.16 7.75
C LEU A 103 14.93 24.94 7.97
N PRO A 104 15.53 24.76 9.16
CA PRO A 104 16.04 23.47 9.55
C PRO A 104 14.85 22.51 9.70
N GLU A 105 15.02 21.30 9.16
CA GLU A 105 14.19 20.15 9.50
C GLU A 105 14.20 19.97 11.02
N GLU A 106 13.04 20.06 11.67
CA GLU A 106 12.49 19.06 12.59
C GLU A 106 11.21 19.59 13.27
N ASP A 107 10.16 18.77 13.18
CA ASP A 107 8.96 18.66 14.03
C ASP A 107 8.15 19.91 14.41
N SER A 108 7.00 20.07 13.75
CA SER A 108 5.79 20.51 14.44
C SER A 108 4.51 20.07 13.71
N CYS A 109 4.05 18.87 14.06
CA CYS A 109 2.63 18.56 14.03
C CYS A 109 1.97 19.29 15.20
N VAL A 110 1.37 20.47 14.95
CA VAL A 110 0.37 21.02 15.86
C VAL A 110 -0.83 21.48 15.05
N ILE A 111 -1.91 20.73 15.22
CA ILE A 111 -3.27 21.11 14.88
C ILE A 111 -3.57 22.41 15.62
N ALA A 112 -3.69 23.52 14.89
CA ALA A 112 -4.32 24.74 15.36
C ALA A 112 -5.69 24.86 14.70
N GLU A 113 -6.67 24.28 15.37
CA GLU A 113 -8.08 24.54 15.18
C GLU A 113 -8.33 25.98 15.66
N ILE A 114 -8.48 26.94 14.74
CA ILE A 114 -9.02 28.27 15.07
C ILE A 114 -10.39 28.38 14.44
N ILE A 115 -11.38 28.34 15.33
CA ILE A 115 -12.78 28.64 15.13
C ILE A 115 -12.90 30.12 14.74
N CYS A 116 -13.41 30.42 13.55
CA CYS A 116 -14.20 31.62 13.29
C CYS A 116 -15.24 31.35 12.18
N ASP A 117 -16.48 31.71 12.51
CA ASP A 117 -17.70 31.87 11.72
C ASP A 117 -18.34 30.66 11.03
N LYS A 118 -19.22 30.04 11.83
CA LYS A 118 -20.31 29.15 11.42
C LYS A 118 -21.38 29.98 10.70
N GLU A 119 -21.47 29.85 9.37
CA GLU A 119 -22.77 29.76 8.70
C GLU A 119 -22.70 29.25 7.25
N ASN A 120 -21.54 29.29 6.58
CA ASN A 120 -21.41 28.80 5.18
C ASN A 120 -20.50 27.57 4.98
N VAL A 121 -19.99 26.96 6.04
CA VAL A 121 -18.98 25.87 5.96
C VAL A 121 -19.58 24.52 5.52
N ASN A 122 -20.89 24.29 5.72
CA ASN A 122 -21.49 23.00 5.45
C ASN A 122 -21.63 22.69 3.95
N GLU A 123 -21.94 23.68 3.10
CA GLU A 123 -22.13 23.45 1.66
C GLU A 123 -20.81 23.28 0.89
N THR A 124 -19.78 24.05 1.23
CA THR A 124 -18.44 23.96 0.62
C THR A 124 -17.71 22.69 1.03
N LEU A 125 -17.82 22.25 2.30
CA LEU A 125 -17.24 20.99 2.75
C LEU A 125 -17.87 19.77 2.06
N THR A 126 -19.18 19.81 1.77
CA THR A 126 -19.83 18.76 0.96
C THR A 126 -19.31 18.77 -0.47
N ARG A 127 -19.14 19.93 -1.10
CA ARG A 127 -18.77 20.05 -2.52
C ARG A 127 -17.33 19.61 -2.81
N THR A 128 -16.37 19.95 -1.95
CA THR A 128 -14.96 19.49 -2.10
C THR A 128 -14.80 18.00 -1.79
N ARG A 129 -15.59 17.45 -0.85
CA ARG A 129 -15.70 15.99 -0.67
C ARG A 129 -16.30 15.34 -1.90
N GLN A 130 -17.29 15.99 -2.53
CA GLN A 130 -17.95 15.49 -3.73
C GLN A 130 -16.98 15.46 -4.92
N ASP A 131 -16.19 16.50 -5.16
CA ASP A 131 -15.23 16.54 -6.29
C ASP A 131 -14.05 15.57 -6.10
N SER A 132 -13.53 15.41 -4.87
CA SER A 132 -12.49 14.40 -4.59
C SER A 132 -13.04 12.98 -4.64
N ALA A 133 -14.28 12.76 -4.17
CA ALA A 133 -14.96 11.48 -4.29
C ALA A 133 -15.28 11.17 -5.75
N ASP A 134 -15.72 12.16 -6.53
CA ASP A 134 -16.06 12.03 -7.93
C ASP A 134 -14.81 11.77 -8.79
N PHE A 135 -13.68 12.41 -8.50
CA PHE A 135 -12.39 12.05 -9.12
C PHE A 135 -12.00 10.60 -8.81
N LYS A 136 -12.12 10.16 -7.55
CA LYS A 136 -11.85 8.77 -7.17
C LYS A 136 -12.81 7.78 -7.81
N VAL A 137 -14.07 8.16 -8.00
CA VAL A 137 -15.10 7.37 -8.67
C VAL A 137 -14.80 7.27 -10.17
N ARG A 138 -14.52 8.39 -10.85
CA ARG A 138 -14.13 8.41 -12.27
C ARG A 138 -12.85 7.63 -12.53
N LEU A 139 -11.84 7.77 -11.66
CA LEU A 139 -10.60 7.00 -11.75
C LEU A 139 -10.90 5.50 -11.59
N ARG A 140 -11.73 5.14 -10.60
CA ARG A 140 -12.16 3.76 -10.41
C ARG A 140 -12.95 3.26 -11.62
N GLU A 141 -13.79 4.07 -12.22
CA GLU A 141 -14.62 3.73 -13.38
C GLU A 141 -13.76 3.57 -14.65
N GLU A 142 -12.80 4.46 -14.92
CA GLU A 142 -11.82 4.28 -16.00
C GLU A 142 -10.97 3.03 -15.78
N LEU A 143 -10.51 2.79 -14.54
CA LEU A 143 -9.73 1.60 -14.20
C LEU A 143 -10.54 0.31 -14.32
N VAL A 144 -11.83 0.32 -13.98
CA VAL A 144 -12.76 -0.82 -14.12
C VAL A 144 -13.18 -1.03 -15.57
N SER A 145 -13.29 0.04 -16.36
CA SER A 145 -13.58 -0.03 -17.80
C SER A 145 -12.42 -0.65 -18.60
N ARG A 146 -11.21 -0.63 -18.04
CA ARG A 146 -10.02 -1.23 -18.64
C ARG A 146 -10.03 -2.73 -18.40
N ASP A 147 -10.03 -3.50 -19.49
CA ASP A 147 -10.07 -4.96 -19.43
C ASP A 147 -8.75 -5.54 -18.89
N GLY A 148 -8.65 -5.66 -17.56
CA GLY A 148 -7.47 -6.18 -16.87
C GLY A 148 -7.08 -7.60 -17.27
N HIS A 149 -8.02 -8.38 -17.83
CA HIS A 149 -7.73 -9.71 -18.36
C HIS A 149 -6.91 -9.66 -19.66
N LYS A 150 -7.15 -8.65 -20.50
CA LYS A 150 -6.37 -8.43 -21.73
C LYS A 150 -4.92 -8.04 -21.39
N GLU A 151 -4.73 -7.18 -20.40
CA GLU A 151 -3.40 -6.81 -19.90
C GLU A 151 -2.67 -7.97 -19.20
N LEU A 152 -3.39 -8.83 -18.47
CA LEU A 152 -2.80 -10.03 -17.86
C LEU A 152 -2.24 -10.97 -18.93
N SER A 153 -2.99 -11.24 -20.01
CA SER A 153 -2.57 -12.16 -21.07
C SER A 153 -1.30 -11.73 -21.82
N LYS A 154 -1.01 -10.42 -21.88
CA LYS A 154 0.21 -9.88 -22.50
C LYS A 154 1.43 -10.06 -21.60
N ASN A 155 1.23 -10.00 -20.29
CA ASN A 155 2.30 -9.96 -19.28
C ASN A 155 2.54 -11.30 -18.59
N THR A 156 1.82 -12.36 -18.98
CA THR A 156 1.92 -13.70 -18.35
C THR A 156 2.12 -14.81 -19.37
N LYS A 157 2.74 -15.90 -18.92
CA LYS A 157 2.86 -17.14 -19.69
C LYS A 157 1.53 -17.90 -19.70
N PHE A 158 1.15 -18.43 -20.86
CA PHE A 158 -0.15 -19.09 -21.05
C PHE A 158 -0.41 -20.30 -20.14
N VAL A 159 0.63 -21.11 -19.87
CA VAL A 159 0.48 -22.43 -19.21
C VAL A 159 0.59 -22.36 -17.69
N ASN A 160 1.41 -21.50 -17.12
CA ASN A 160 1.59 -21.43 -15.67
C ASN A 160 1.12 -20.10 -15.06
N LEU A 161 0.58 -19.19 -15.89
CA LEU A 161 0.15 -17.83 -15.51
C LEU A 161 1.23 -16.97 -14.84
N ALA A 162 2.50 -17.40 -14.81
CA ALA A 162 3.60 -16.64 -14.23
C ALA A 162 3.86 -15.37 -15.04
N PHE A 163 4.20 -14.28 -14.36
CA PHE A 163 4.59 -13.03 -15.01
C PHE A 163 5.87 -13.23 -15.83
N THR A 164 5.95 -12.59 -16.99
CA THR A 164 7.15 -12.60 -17.83
C THR A 164 8.33 -11.92 -17.13
N ASP A 165 8.04 -10.89 -16.34
CA ASP A 165 9.01 -10.18 -15.50
C ASP A 165 9.22 -10.91 -14.16
N GLN A 166 10.46 -11.35 -13.94
CA GLN A 166 10.84 -12.10 -12.74
C GLN A 166 10.79 -11.26 -11.46
N GLN A 167 11.00 -9.94 -11.55
CA GLN A 167 10.90 -9.06 -10.38
C GLN A 167 9.43 -8.91 -9.95
N LYS A 168 8.51 -8.74 -10.91
CA LYS A 168 7.07 -8.71 -10.64
C LYS A 168 6.56 -10.04 -10.06
N GLU A 169 7.04 -11.19 -10.56
CA GLU A 169 6.67 -12.50 -10.00
C GLU A 169 7.14 -12.65 -8.55
N LYS A 170 8.36 -12.19 -8.22
CA LYS A 170 8.85 -12.19 -6.83
C LYS A 170 8.00 -11.29 -5.93
N SER A 171 7.64 -10.09 -6.39
CA SER A 171 6.79 -9.16 -5.63
C SER A 171 5.37 -9.69 -5.43
N TYR A 172 4.78 -10.31 -6.45
CA TYR A 172 3.47 -10.98 -6.37
C TYR A 172 3.47 -12.07 -5.30
N HIS A 173 4.48 -12.93 -5.35
CA HIS A 173 4.65 -14.03 -4.41
C HIS A 173 4.86 -13.54 -2.98
N ARG A 174 5.66 -12.50 -2.77
CA ARG A 174 5.84 -11.88 -1.44
C ARG A 174 4.53 -11.31 -0.90
N HIS A 175 3.71 -10.69 -1.77
CA HIS A 175 2.44 -10.09 -1.36
C HIS A 175 1.40 -11.13 -0.92
N ILE A 176 1.23 -12.20 -1.70
CA ILE A 176 0.29 -13.29 -1.37
C ILE A 176 0.65 -13.96 -0.05
N GLU A 177 1.94 -14.11 0.21
CA GLU A 177 2.39 -14.83 1.39
C GLU A 177 2.13 -14.04 2.67
N THR A 178 2.09 -12.72 2.65
CA THR A 178 1.64 -11.95 3.83
C THR A 178 0.24 -12.35 4.32
N SER A 179 -0.60 -13.00 3.50
CA SER A 179 -1.95 -13.44 3.88
C SER A 179 -2.13 -14.96 4.00
N SER A 180 -1.06 -15.76 3.88
CA SER A 180 -1.22 -17.22 3.72
C SER A 180 -1.36 -18.03 5.01
N SER A 181 -0.96 -17.49 6.16
CA SER A 181 -1.01 -18.21 7.45
C SER A 181 -2.45 -18.56 7.87
N PHE A 182 -3.40 -17.64 7.63
CA PHE A 182 -4.83 -17.90 7.81
C PHE A 182 -5.37 -19.06 6.94
N ILE A 183 -4.78 -19.29 5.77
CA ILE A 183 -5.21 -20.38 4.88
C ILE A 183 -4.77 -21.74 5.43
N LEU A 184 -3.65 -21.80 6.17
CA LEU A 184 -3.18 -23.03 6.78
C LEU A 184 -4.08 -23.47 7.96
N LEU A 185 -4.70 -22.51 8.66
CA LEU A 185 -5.70 -22.80 9.69
C LEU A 185 -6.91 -23.56 9.14
N MET A 186 -7.27 -23.36 7.86
CA MET A 186 -8.37 -24.10 7.22
C MET A 186 -8.10 -25.60 7.15
N PHE A 187 -6.84 -26.02 6.99
CA PHE A 187 -6.52 -27.44 7.02
C PHE A 187 -6.76 -28.05 8.41
N LEU A 188 -6.52 -27.29 9.48
CA LEU A 188 -6.81 -27.73 10.84
C LEU A 188 -8.32 -27.90 11.05
N VAL A 189 -9.13 -26.96 10.56
CA VAL A 189 -10.59 -27.05 10.63
C VAL A 189 -11.09 -28.30 9.90
N VAL A 190 -10.58 -28.56 8.70
CA VAL A 190 -10.93 -29.77 7.94
C VAL A 190 -10.47 -31.04 8.67
N ARG A 191 -9.28 -31.05 9.26
CA ARG A 191 -8.76 -32.18 10.02
C ARG A 191 -9.62 -32.51 11.24
N LEU A 192 -10.03 -31.49 11.99
CA LEU A 192 -10.90 -31.64 13.15
C LEU A 192 -12.29 -32.13 12.73
N ALA A 193 -12.85 -31.59 11.65
CA ALA A 193 -14.14 -32.02 11.13
C ALA A 193 -14.14 -33.51 10.73
N ILE A 194 -13.15 -33.94 9.94
CA ILE A 194 -12.97 -35.36 9.58
C ILE A 194 -12.82 -36.22 10.84
N GLY A 195 -12.03 -35.74 11.79
CA GLY A 195 -11.85 -36.36 13.10
C GLY A 195 -13.12 -36.64 13.87
N THR A 196 -13.94 -35.61 14.05
CA THR A 196 -15.22 -35.71 14.75
C THR A 196 -16.18 -36.66 14.02
N ALA A 197 -16.13 -36.69 12.68
CA ALA A 197 -16.95 -37.59 11.89
C ALA A 197 -16.48 -39.05 12.03
N ILE A 198 -15.16 -39.31 12.05
CA ILE A 198 -14.62 -40.66 12.30
C ILE A 198 -15.01 -41.15 13.69
N ALA A 199 -14.84 -40.33 14.74
CA ALA A 199 -15.17 -40.70 16.12
C ALA A 199 -16.67 -40.97 16.36
N THR A 200 -17.56 -40.44 15.51
CA THR A 200 -19.01 -40.60 15.65
C THR A 200 -19.59 -41.69 14.74
N VAL A 201 -18.99 -41.91 13.57
CA VAL A 201 -19.55 -42.77 12.52
C VAL A 201 -18.82 -44.12 12.43
N LEU A 202 -17.53 -44.17 12.74
CA LEU A 202 -16.72 -45.40 12.65
C LEU A 202 -16.52 -46.05 14.03
N PRO A 203 -16.50 -47.39 14.10
CA PRO A 203 -16.16 -48.08 15.34
C PRO A 203 -14.71 -47.77 15.74
N SER A 204 -14.53 -47.27 16.97
CA SER A 204 -13.24 -46.94 17.53
C SER A 204 -12.58 -48.17 18.17
N ASP A 205 -11.37 -48.50 17.71
CA ASP A 205 -10.45 -49.39 18.44
C ASP A 205 -9.38 -48.52 19.11
N LEU A 206 -8.89 -48.93 20.28
CA LEU A 206 -7.87 -48.24 21.06
C LEU A 206 -6.63 -47.95 20.20
N THR A 207 -6.28 -48.87 19.29
CA THR A 207 -5.13 -48.69 18.39
C THR A 207 -5.37 -47.57 17.38
N VAL A 208 -6.59 -47.47 16.84
CA VAL A 208 -6.99 -46.42 15.88
C VAL A 208 -7.02 -45.06 16.57
N ASP A 209 -7.55 -45.00 17.80
CA ASP A 209 -7.62 -43.75 18.58
C ASP A 209 -6.23 -43.22 18.96
N VAL A 210 -5.29 -44.10 19.31
CA VAL A 210 -3.90 -43.71 19.61
C VAL A 210 -3.18 -43.20 18.36
N MET A 211 -3.30 -43.90 17.22
CA MET A 211 -2.74 -43.45 15.94
C MET A 211 -3.30 -42.07 15.56
N TYR A 212 -4.62 -41.93 15.63
CA TYR A 212 -5.31 -40.66 15.38
C TYR A 212 -4.80 -39.53 16.27
N CYS A 213 -4.65 -39.75 17.58
CA CYS A 213 -4.13 -38.75 18.51
C CYS A 213 -2.70 -38.31 18.15
N THR A 214 -1.81 -39.26 17.86
CA THR A 214 -0.42 -38.96 17.52
C THR A 214 -0.31 -38.12 16.24
N GLU A 215 -1.08 -38.45 15.22
CA GLU A 215 -1.11 -37.73 13.95
C GLU A 215 -1.69 -36.32 14.09
N ASN A 216 -2.74 -36.14 14.89
CA ASN A 216 -3.30 -34.81 15.15
C ASN A 216 -2.28 -33.92 15.88
N ILE A 217 -1.54 -34.46 16.85
CA ILE A 217 -0.49 -33.70 17.54
C ILE A 217 0.56 -33.21 16.54
N VAL A 218 1.02 -34.07 15.63
CA VAL A 218 1.97 -33.68 14.57
C VAL A 218 1.38 -32.58 13.68
N PHE A 219 0.11 -32.72 13.28
CA PHE A 219 -0.58 -31.73 12.46
C PHE A 219 -0.73 -30.37 13.17
N PHE A 220 -1.11 -30.40 14.45
CA PHE A 220 -1.20 -29.20 15.30
C PHE A 220 0.14 -28.50 15.43
N ILE A 221 1.24 -29.24 15.65
CA ILE A 221 2.59 -28.67 15.71
C ILE A 221 2.91 -27.94 14.41
N ILE A 222 2.65 -28.54 13.25
CA ILE A 222 2.92 -27.91 11.94
C ILE A 222 2.12 -26.60 11.77
N VAL A 223 0.84 -26.59 12.15
CA VAL A 223 0.00 -25.39 12.06
C VAL A 223 0.46 -24.31 13.04
N ILE A 224 0.86 -24.69 14.26
CA ILE A 224 1.40 -23.75 15.26
C ILE A 224 2.69 -23.10 14.74
N LEU A 225 3.59 -23.87 14.13
CA LEU A 225 4.81 -23.32 13.53
C LEU A 225 4.49 -22.30 12.43
N ALA A 226 3.44 -22.55 11.64
CA ALA A 226 3.00 -21.62 10.60
C ALA A 226 2.33 -20.32 11.13
N ILE A 227 1.67 -20.39 12.29
CA ILE A 227 1.06 -19.21 12.93
C ILE A 227 2.13 -18.37 13.65
N ILE A 228 3.10 -19.00 14.30
CA ILE A 228 4.20 -18.29 14.99
C ILE A 228 5.00 -17.44 14.00
N GLU A 229 5.10 -17.87 12.73
CA GLU A 229 5.72 -17.11 11.64
C GLU A 229 5.06 -15.75 11.37
N GLU A 230 3.80 -15.54 11.77
CA GLU A 230 3.05 -14.30 11.52
C GLU A 230 3.31 -13.21 12.58
N TYR A 231 3.90 -13.58 13.72
CA TYR A 231 4.17 -12.66 14.84
C TYR A 231 5.68 -12.41 14.99
N PRO A 232 6.22 -11.30 14.44
CA PRO A 232 7.66 -11.03 14.36
C PRO A 232 8.36 -10.72 15.70
N GLY A 233 7.68 -10.93 16.84
CA GLY A 233 8.18 -10.58 18.17
C GLY A 233 8.77 -11.73 18.99
N LEU A 234 8.50 -13.00 18.63
CA LEU A 234 8.71 -14.10 19.59
C LEU A 234 10.14 -14.68 19.63
N VAL A 235 10.84 -14.81 18.49
CA VAL A 235 12.19 -15.45 18.45
C VAL A 235 13.05 -14.95 17.29
N LYS A 236 14.24 -14.39 17.57
CA LYS A 236 15.18 -13.87 16.53
C LYS A 236 15.69 -14.92 15.53
N CYS A 237 15.79 -16.19 15.95
CA CYS A 237 16.24 -17.30 15.09
C CYS A 237 15.26 -17.60 13.93
N TRP A 238 13.99 -17.22 14.10
CA TRP A 238 12.92 -17.54 13.15
C TRP A 238 12.84 -16.59 11.95
N ARG A 239 13.52 -15.44 11.98
CA ARG A 239 13.51 -14.45 10.90
C ARG A 239 14.09 -14.98 9.57
N ILE A 240 15.01 -15.95 9.65
CA ILE A 240 15.58 -16.61 8.46
C ILE A 240 14.56 -17.57 7.82
N LEU A 241 13.66 -18.15 8.63
CA LEU A 241 12.59 -19.01 8.16
C LEU A 241 11.44 -18.20 7.54
N GLU A 242 11.11 -17.07 8.17
CA GLU A 242 10.04 -16.13 7.77
C GLU A 242 10.25 -15.53 6.37
N GLU A 243 11.50 -15.27 5.99
CA GLU A 243 11.82 -14.75 4.65
C GLU A 243 11.87 -15.84 3.56
N SER A 244 11.78 -17.12 3.94
CA SER A 244 11.95 -18.24 3.03
C SER A 244 10.62 -18.74 2.47
N MET A 245 10.26 -18.18 1.32
CA MET A 245 9.24 -18.64 0.36
C MET A 245 9.20 -20.17 0.19
N PHE A 246 10.36 -20.82 0.27
CA PHE A 246 10.50 -22.25 0.09
C PHE A 246 9.91 -23.06 1.26
N VAL A 247 10.15 -22.62 2.50
CA VAL A 247 9.70 -23.33 3.71
C VAL A 247 8.19 -23.38 3.76
N ARG A 248 7.53 -22.26 3.45
CA ARG A 248 6.08 -22.16 3.49
C ARG A 248 5.38 -23.00 2.42
N ARG A 249 5.97 -23.08 1.23
CA ARG A 249 5.52 -24.01 0.18
C ARG A 249 5.66 -25.46 0.63
N MET A 250 6.79 -25.82 1.24
CA MET A 250 7.02 -27.16 1.80
C MET A 250 6.03 -27.50 2.92
N LEU A 251 5.68 -26.54 3.77
CA LEU A 251 4.74 -26.74 4.85
C LEU A 251 3.31 -26.96 4.32
N ALA A 252 2.87 -26.16 3.34
CA ALA A 252 1.57 -26.34 2.71
C ALA A 252 1.47 -27.67 1.94
N THR A 253 2.51 -28.08 1.21
CA THR A 253 2.53 -29.38 0.51
C THR A 253 2.53 -30.54 1.51
N LEU A 254 3.27 -30.42 2.62
CA LEU A 254 3.28 -31.40 3.68
C LEU A 254 1.89 -31.59 4.30
N CYS A 255 1.16 -30.51 4.59
CA CYS A 255 -0.22 -30.60 5.10
C CYS A 255 -1.17 -31.31 4.13
N ILE A 256 -1.09 -31.01 2.83
CA ILE A 256 -1.92 -31.66 1.80
C ILE A 256 -1.62 -33.17 1.75
N LEU A 257 -0.33 -33.53 1.73
CA LEU A 257 0.09 -34.93 1.67
C LEU A 257 -0.35 -35.68 2.92
N MET A 258 -0.17 -35.12 4.12
CA MET A 258 -0.62 -35.73 5.37
C MET A 258 -2.13 -36.00 5.37
N LEU A 259 -2.95 -35.02 5.00
CA LEU A 259 -4.41 -35.20 4.94
C LEU A 259 -4.80 -36.32 3.98
N ALA A 260 -4.18 -36.37 2.80
CA ALA A 260 -4.44 -37.39 1.80
C ALA A 260 -4.02 -38.79 2.27
N THR A 261 -2.80 -38.93 2.81
CA THR A 261 -2.29 -40.22 3.26
C THR A 261 -3.09 -40.78 4.43
N ILE A 262 -3.48 -39.93 5.38
CA ILE A 262 -4.30 -40.34 6.53
C ILE A 262 -5.64 -40.88 6.04
N ASN A 263 -6.33 -40.13 5.18
CA ASN A 263 -7.63 -40.55 4.66
C ASN A 263 -7.55 -41.85 3.84
N LEU A 264 -6.46 -42.07 3.10
CA LEU A 264 -6.19 -43.33 2.40
C LEU A 264 -5.94 -44.48 3.38
N ILE A 265 -5.13 -44.26 4.42
CA ILE A 265 -4.85 -45.26 5.46
C ILE A 265 -6.15 -45.65 6.17
N ASP A 266 -6.98 -44.69 6.56
CA ASP A 266 -8.27 -44.97 7.23
C ASP A 266 -9.20 -45.75 6.31
N SER A 267 -9.26 -45.39 5.02
CA SER A 267 -10.07 -46.11 4.01
C SER A 267 -9.61 -47.56 3.85
N ILE A 268 -8.29 -47.80 3.84
CA ILE A 268 -7.71 -49.15 3.74
C ILE A 268 -7.95 -49.92 5.03
N SER A 269 -7.75 -49.30 6.19
CA SER A 269 -7.96 -49.91 7.51
C SER A 269 -9.41 -50.40 7.68
N CYS A 270 -10.38 -49.61 7.20
CA CYS A 270 -11.79 -49.98 7.22
C CYS A 270 -12.07 -51.28 6.42
N SER A 271 -11.34 -51.53 5.34
CA SER A 271 -11.48 -52.77 4.55
C SER A 271 -10.89 -54.02 5.22
N GLN A 272 -9.96 -53.83 6.15
CA GLN A 272 -9.31 -54.91 6.89
C GLN A 272 -10.13 -55.32 8.14
N LEU A 273 -11.05 -54.45 8.58
CA LEU A 273 -12.10 -54.83 9.54
C LEU A 273 -12.98 -55.92 8.90
N LYS A 274 -13.20 -57.00 9.66
CA LYS A 274 -13.84 -58.29 9.30
C LYS A 274 -14.69 -58.22 8.02
N LYS A 275 -14.30 -58.96 6.96
CA LYS A 275 -15.09 -59.07 5.72
C LYS A 275 -16.55 -59.35 6.07
N PRO A 276 -17.51 -58.56 5.57
CA PRO A 276 -18.91 -58.95 5.67
C PRO A 276 -18.99 -60.34 5.03
N THR A 277 -19.54 -61.29 5.77
CA THR A 277 -19.82 -62.63 5.26
C THR A 277 -20.67 -62.47 3.99
N ASP A 278 -20.53 -63.41 3.04
CA ASP A 278 -21.10 -63.35 1.68
C ASP A 278 -22.60 -63.02 1.59
N ASN A 279 -23.30 -63.06 2.73
CA ASN A 279 -24.62 -62.49 2.89
C ASN A 279 -24.50 -61.24 3.78
N CYS A 280 -24.62 -60.02 3.22
CA CYS A 280 -24.71 -58.76 3.99
C CYS A 280 -25.95 -58.69 4.93
N SER A 281 -26.54 -59.83 5.27
CA SER A 281 -27.55 -60.02 6.31
C SER A 281 -26.92 -59.91 7.69
N ALA A 282 -27.44 -58.96 8.48
CA ALA A 282 -27.12 -58.66 9.87
C ALA A 282 -26.35 -59.76 10.63
N SER A 283 -25.02 -59.63 10.67
CA SER A 283 -24.20 -60.34 11.66
C SER A 283 -24.35 -59.65 13.02
N THR A 284 -24.48 -60.45 14.08
CA THR A 284 -24.66 -60.00 15.47
C THR A 284 -23.44 -59.30 16.10
N ASP A 285 -22.31 -59.22 15.41
CA ASP A 285 -21.10 -58.50 15.84
C ASP A 285 -20.99 -57.13 15.15
N ILE A 286 -21.80 -56.17 15.60
CA ILE A 286 -21.85 -54.79 15.06
C ILE A 286 -20.55 -54.01 15.35
N ASP A 287 -19.81 -54.40 16.39
CA ASP A 287 -18.65 -53.65 16.91
C ASP A 287 -17.38 -53.71 16.03
N THR A 288 -17.34 -54.53 14.96
CA THR A 288 -16.11 -54.77 14.17
C THR A 288 -16.26 -54.62 12.66
N SER A 289 -17.34 -53.99 12.18
CA SER A 289 -17.63 -53.87 10.74
C SER A 289 -17.60 -52.40 10.25
N CYS A 290 -17.05 -52.20 9.05
CA CYS A 290 -17.04 -50.91 8.36
C CYS A 290 -18.44 -50.53 7.84
N LEU A 291 -19.24 -49.83 8.67
CA LEU A 291 -20.68 -49.64 8.40
C LEU A 291 -20.99 -48.56 7.35
N TYR A 292 -20.12 -47.55 7.21
CA TYR A 292 -20.35 -46.39 6.33
C TYR A 292 -19.11 -46.02 5.49
N PRO A 293 -18.64 -46.90 4.58
CA PRO A 293 -17.46 -46.69 3.76
C PRO A 293 -17.56 -45.48 2.79
N SER A 294 -18.76 -45.09 2.38
CA SER A 294 -18.96 -43.92 1.50
C SER A 294 -18.42 -42.59 2.04
N TYR A 295 -18.34 -42.44 3.38
CA TYR A 295 -17.88 -41.21 4.03
C TYR A 295 -16.42 -40.87 3.73
N PHE A 296 -15.58 -41.87 3.49
CA PHE A 296 -14.19 -41.62 3.13
C PHE A 296 -14.05 -40.80 1.86
N SER A 297 -14.89 -41.04 0.86
CA SER A 297 -14.90 -40.25 -0.36
C SER A 297 -15.43 -38.82 -0.14
N TYR A 298 -16.38 -38.63 0.80
CA TYR A 298 -16.81 -37.29 1.20
C TYR A 298 -15.69 -36.53 1.94
N PHE A 299 -14.92 -37.21 2.78
CA PHE A 299 -13.73 -36.64 3.40
C PHE A 299 -12.66 -36.29 2.36
N THR A 300 -12.47 -37.13 1.33
CA THR A 300 -11.58 -36.79 0.22
C THR A 300 -12.04 -35.51 -0.50
N VAL A 301 -13.35 -35.28 -0.69
CA VAL A 301 -13.84 -34.01 -1.23
C VAL A 301 -13.48 -32.82 -0.33
N LEU A 302 -13.60 -32.94 0.99
CA LEU A 302 -13.17 -31.88 1.92
C LEU A 302 -11.65 -31.62 1.82
N ILE A 303 -10.85 -32.67 1.67
CA ILE A 303 -9.40 -32.56 1.47
C ILE A 303 -9.08 -31.88 0.13
N LEU A 304 -9.81 -32.21 -0.94
CA LEU A 304 -9.65 -31.56 -2.25
C LEU A 304 -9.98 -30.06 -2.15
N ILE A 305 -11.08 -29.69 -1.48
CA ILE A 305 -11.44 -28.30 -1.22
C ILE A 305 -10.30 -27.62 -0.46
N ALA A 306 -9.81 -28.20 0.63
CA ALA A 306 -8.71 -27.64 1.42
C ALA A 306 -7.44 -27.45 0.59
N SER A 307 -7.08 -28.43 -0.25
CA SER A 307 -5.90 -28.38 -1.13
C SER A 307 -5.98 -27.33 -2.25
N SER A 308 -7.19 -26.85 -2.59
CA SER A 308 -7.38 -25.79 -3.58
C SER A 308 -7.05 -24.39 -3.04
N LEU A 309 -7.09 -24.21 -1.71
CA LEU A 309 -6.98 -22.90 -1.05
C LEU A 309 -5.56 -22.29 -0.99
N PRO A 310 -4.46 -23.02 -0.70
CA PRO A 310 -3.15 -22.42 -0.39
C PRO A 310 -2.64 -21.49 -1.48
N ALA A 311 -2.58 -20.20 -1.22
CA ALA A 311 -2.19 -19.23 -2.24
C ALA A 311 -0.68 -19.27 -2.59
N CYS A 312 0.15 -19.89 -1.74
CA CYS A 312 1.59 -20.06 -1.94
C CYS A 312 1.95 -21.10 -3.01
N ILE A 313 1.01 -21.97 -3.42
CA ILE A 313 1.22 -23.02 -4.42
C ILE A 313 0.53 -22.61 -5.73
N SER A 314 1.24 -22.71 -6.86
CA SER A 314 0.67 -22.47 -8.19
C SER A 314 -0.47 -23.47 -8.50
N TYR A 315 -1.46 -23.06 -9.30
CA TYR A 315 -2.59 -23.91 -9.65
C TYR A 315 -2.20 -25.23 -10.34
N LEU A 316 -1.09 -25.27 -11.08
CA LEU A 316 -0.61 -26.50 -11.73
C LEU A 316 -0.26 -27.57 -10.70
N TRP A 317 0.54 -27.21 -9.69
CA TRP A 317 0.91 -28.11 -8.59
C TRP A 317 -0.32 -28.51 -7.76
N LYS A 318 -1.23 -27.58 -7.48
CA LYS A 318 -2.52 -27.91 -6.83
C LYS A 318 -3.31 -28.93 -7.63
N GLY A 319 -3.46 -28.71 -8.93
CA GLY A 319 -4.18 -29.61 -9.81
C GLY A 319 -3.54 -31.00 -9.89
N LEU A 320 -2.21 -31.06 -9.90
CA LEU A 320 -1.46 -32.30 -9.86
C LEU A 320 -1.70 -33.07 -8.55
N PHE A 321 -1.63 -32.41 -7.39
CA PHE A 321 -1.95 -33.04 -6.10
C PHE A 321 -3.40 -33.51 -6.04
N MET A 322 -4.36 -32.65 -6.41
CA MET A 322 -5.78 -33.00 -6.44
C MET A 322 -6.07 -34.19 -7.35
N PHE A 323 -5.42 -34.27 -8.51
CA PHE A 323 -5.53 -35.40 -9.42
C PHE A 323 -5.01 -36.70 -8.79
N PHE A 324 -3.82 -36.69 -8.22
CA PHE A 324 -3.25 -37.90 -7.59
C PHE A 324 -4.07 -38.36 -6.38
N ILE A 325 -4.54 -37.45 -5.55
CA ILE A 325 -5.41 -37.76 -4.40
C ILE A 325 -6.71 -38.41 -4.88
N ALA A 326 -7.35 -37.83 -5.90
CA ALA A 326 -8.60 -38.36 -6.44
C ALA A 326 -8.43 -39.73 -7.09
N VAL A 327 -7.36 -39.92 -7.88
CA VAL A 327 -7.06 -41.21 -8.51
C VAL A 327 -6.76 -42.27 -7.45
N ALA A 328 -5.95 -41.96 -6.45
CA ALA A 328 -5.65 -42.89 -5.35
C ALA A 328 -6.93 -43.32 -4.62
N GLN A 329 -7.81 -42.38 -4.28
CA GLN A 329 -9.10 -42.71 -3.65
C GLN A 329 -10.02 -43.50 -4.59
N CYS A 330 -10.03 -43.21 -5.89
CA CYS A 330 -10.79 -44.01 -6.85
C CYS A 330 -10.30 -45.47 -6.91
N VAL A 331 -8.99 -45.68 -6.88
CA VAL A 331 -8.39 -47.01 -6.81
C VAL A 331 -8.81 -47.73 -5.53
N VAL A 332 -8.77 -47.03 -4.38
CA VAL A 332 -9.25 -47.58 -3.10
C VAL A 332 -10.74 -47.95 -3.18
N ASN A 333 -11.60 -47.06 -3.69
CA ASN A 333 -13.03 -47.31 -3.82
C ASN A 333 -13.35 -48.54 -4.69
N ILE A 334 -12.65 -48.71 -5.81
CA ILE A 334 -12.94 -49.77 -6.79
C ILE A 334 -12.28 -51.10 -6.42
N LEU A 335 -11.04 -51.09 -5.89
CA LEU A 335 -10.28 -52.32 -5.65
C LEU A 335 -10.38 -52.81 -4.20
N ILE A 336 -10.39 -51.89 -3.24
CA ILE A 336 -10.23 -52.20 -1.81
C ILE A 336 -11.59 -52.14 -1.09
N LEU A 337 -12.32 -51.04 -1.29
CA LEU A 337 -13.57 -50.75 -0.59
C LEU A 337 -14.82 -51.27 -1.32
N SER A 338 -14.66 -51.86 -2.51
CA SER A 338 -15.76 -52.43 -3.29
C SER A 338 -16.69 -53.32 -2.47
N PRO A 339 -16.23 -54.36 -1.74
CA PRO A 339 -17.14 -55.24 -1.01
C PRO A 339 -17.92 -54.52 0.10
N ALA A 340 -17.30 -53.53 0.75
CA ALA A 340 -17.95 -52.75 1.80
C ALA A 340 -19.00 -51.78 1.21
N LEU A 341 -18.68 -51.13 0.08
CA LEU A 341 -19.61 -50.25 -0.64
C LEU A 341 -20.80 -51.03 -1.23
N ASP A 342 -20.55 -52.22 -1.77
CA ASP A 342 -21.60 -53.09 -2.31
C ASP A 342 -22.57 -53.54 -1.19
N CYS A 343 -22.06 -53.82 0.03
CA CYS A 343 -22.92 -54.09 1.19
C CYS A 343 -23.69 -52.85 1.70
N GLU A 344 -23.06 -51.67 1.71
CA GLU A 344 -23.75 -50.41 2.10
C GLU A 344 -24.94 -50.12 1.17
N GLU A 345 -24.77 -50.34 -0.15
CA GLU A 345 -25.82 -50.15 -1.16
C GLU A 345 -26.98 -51.13 -0.96
N LEU A 346 -26.67 -52.41 -0.69
CA LEU A 346 -27.66 -53.45 -0.43
C LEU A 346 -28.47 -53.16 0.86
N MET A 347 -27.80 -52.69 1.91
CA MET A 347 -28.45 -52.38 3.19
C MET A 347 -29.44 -51.21 3.06
N LYS A 348 -29.13 -50.23 2.22
CA LYS A 348 -29.98 -49.04 1.98
C LYS A 348 -31.09 -49.27 0.95
N HIS A 349 -31.24 -50.47 0.37
CA HIS A 349 -32.28 -50.80 -0.64
C HIS A 349 -32.33 -49.85 -1.85
N TRP A 350 -31.18 -49.31 -2.28
CA TRP A 350 -31.14 -48.47 -3.48
C TRP A 350 -31.14 -49.33 -4.74
N THR A 351 -32.10 -49.08 -5.64
CA THR A 351 -32.09 -49.62 -7.00
C THR A 351 -31.45 -48.61 -7.94
N SER A 352 -30.11 -48.56 -7.92
CA SER A 352 -29.34 -47.65 -8.78
C SER A 352 -29.16 -48.24 -10.19
N LEU A 353 -29.13 -47.37 -11.21
CA LEU A 353 -28.79 -47.73 -12.60
C LEU A 353 -27.31 -48.16 -12.76
N THR A 354 -26.45 -47.80 -11.79
CA THR A 354 -25.00 -48.06 -11.78
C THR A 354 -24.49 -48.32 -10.36
N GLN A 355 -23.55 -49.25 -10.18
CA GLN A 355 -23.01 -49.61 -8.85
C GLN A 355 -22.41 -48.40 -8.11
N GLY A 356 -22.68 -48.30 -6.80
CA GLY A 356 -22.34 -47.16 -5.93
C GLY A 356 -20.85 -46.77 -5.95
N LYS A 357 -19.95 -47.74 -6.11
CA LYS A 357 -18.50 -47.51 -6.20
C LYS A 357 -18.10 -46.68 -7.42
N TYR A 358 -18.70 -46.94 -8.59
CA TYR A 358 -18.40 -46.17 -9.81
C TYR A 358 -19.05 -44.80 -9.78
N THR A 359 -20.24 -44.66 -9.18
CA THR A 359 -20.88 -43.35 -9.02
C THR A 359 -20.08 -42.45 -8.08
N LEU A 360 -19.55 -42.99 -6.98
CA LEU A 360 -18.77 -42.24 -6.00
C LEU A 360 -17.41 -41.81 -6.58
N SER A 361 -16.72 -42.70 -7.27
CA SER A 361 -15.48 -42.38 -8.00
C SER A 361 -15.71 -41.37 -9.15
N GLY A 362 -16.80 -41.52 -9.90
CA GLY A 362 -17.20 -40.57 -10.93
C GLY A 362 -17.45 -39.18 -10.35
N LEU A 363 -18.21 -39.09 -9.26
CA LEU A 363 -18.47 -37.83 -8.55
C LEU A 363 -17.16 -37.19 -8.06
N LEU A 364 -16.25 -37.98 -7.49
CA LEU A 364 -14.96 -37.49 -7.03
C LEU A 364 -14.14 -36.87 -8.18
N LEU A 365 -14.04 -37.54 -9.33
CA LEU A 365 -13.34 -37.00 -10.50
C LEU A 365 -13.99 -35.72 -11.05
N THR A 366 -15.32 -35.65 -11.06
CA THR A 366 -16.04 -34.42 -11.47
C THR A 366 -15.78 -33.27 -10.50
N ALA A 367 -15.77 -33.53 -9.19
CA ALA A 367 -15.44 -32.55 -8.17
C ALA A 367 -13.98 -32.07 -8.31
N THR A 368 -13.05 -32.98 -8.57
CA THR A 368 -11.64 -32.63 -8.85
C THR A 368 -11.51 -31.71 -10.06
N LEU A 369 -12.19 -32.02 -11.18
CA LEU A 369 -12.16 -31.19 -12.38
C LEU A 369 -12.69 -29.77 -12.08
N ALA A 370 -13.82 -29.68 -11.38
CA ALA A 370 -14.42 -28.41 -10.99
C ALA A 370 -13.49 -27.59 -10.08
N LEU A 371 -12.85 -28.23 -9.10
CA LEU A 371 -11.91 -27.58 -8.19
C LEU A 371 -10.60 -27.15 -8.88
N VAL A 372 -10.10 -27.91 -9.87
CA VAL A 372 -8.96 -27.50 -10.69
C VAL A 372 -9.30 -26.24 -11.49
N PHE A 373 -10.49 -26.20 -12.11
CA PHE A 373 -10.95 -25.03 -12.83
C PHE A 373 -11.09 -23.82 -11.89
N LEU A 374 -11.67 -24.02 -10.71
CA LEU A 374 -11.80 -22.99 -9.69
C LEU A 374 -10.42 -22.48 -9.24
N ALA A 375 -9.47 -23.38 -8.97
CA ALA A 375 -8.10 -23.00 -8.58
C ALA A 375 -7.41 -22.15 -9.65
N ARG A 376 -7.57 -22.52 -10.94
CA ARG A 376 -7.06 -21.72 -12.07
C ARG A 376 -7.74 -20.36 -12.15
N HIS A 377 -9.06 -20.32 -11.98
CA HIS A 377 -9.82 -19.07 -11.99
C HIS A 377 -9.38 -18.14 -10.85
N MET A 378 -9.24 -18.66 -9.64
CA MET A 378 -8.77 -17.91 -8.47
C MET A 378 -7.37 -17.35 -8.67
N GLU A 379 -6.43 -18.12 -9.23
CA GLU A 379 -5.09 -17.61 -9.54
C GLU A 379 -5.14 -16.50 -10.61
N LYS A 380 -5.98 -16.64 -11.63
CA LYS A 380 -6.17 -15.58 -12.63
C LYS A 380 -6.68 -14.29 -11.98
N VAL A 381 -7.69 -14.38 -11.14
CA VAL A 381 -8.29 -13.22 -10.45
C VAL A 381 -7.28 -12.55 -9.54
N THR A 382 -6.53 -13.30 -8.73
CA THR A 382 -5.53 -12.71 -7.82
C THR A 382 -4.39 -12.02 -8.57
N ARG A 383 -3.96 -12.57 -9.72
CA ARG A 383 -2.95 -11.92 -10.57
C ARG A 383 -3.45 -10.63 -11.21
N VAL A 384 -4.72 -10.58 -11.66
CA VAL A 384 -5.33 -9.32 -12.13
C VAL A 384 -5.40 -8.30 -11.00
N LEU A 385 -5.85 -8.72 -9.81
CA LEU A 385 -5.95 -7.84 -8.65
C LEU A 385 -4.59 -7.25 -8.26
N PHE A 386 -3.53 -8.07 -8.30
CA PHE A 386 -2.16 -7.62 -8.07
C PHE A 386 -1.69 -6.59 -9.10
N LEU A 387 -1.90 -6.84 -10.40
CA LEU A 387 -1.56 -5.89 -11.45
C LEU A 387 -2.29 -4.55 -11.24
N TRP A 388 -3.58 -4.61 -10.91
CA TRP A 388 -4.36 -3.41 -10.68
C TRP A 388 -3.83 -2.60 -9.50
N ARG A 389 -3.44 -3.28 -8.42
CA ARG A 389 -2.82 -2.65 -7.27
C ARG A 389 -1.51 -1.93 -7.64
N CYS A 390 -0.61 -2.60 -8.37
CA CYS A 390 0.65 -2.00 -8.79
C CYS A 390 0.43 -0.73 -9.63
N GLU A 391 -0.56 -0.75 -10.53
CA GLU A 391 -0.92 0.42 -11.34
C GLU A 391 -1.42 1.58 -10.47
N VAL A 392 -2.31 1.30 -9.49
CA VAL A 392 -2.82 2.32 -8.57
C VAL A 392 -1.70 2.93 -7.73
N GLU A 393 -0.79 2.11 -7.22
CA GLU A 393 0.39 2.58 -6.49
C GLU A 393 1.28 3.46 -7.38
N GLN A 394 1.53 3.06 -8.63
CA GLN A 394 2.31 3.85 -9.59
C GLN A 394 1.65 5.20 -9.92
N GLN A 395 0.32 5.22 -10.12
CA GLN A 395 -0.42 6.46 -10.36
C GLN A 395 -0.39 7.39 -9.14
N ARG A 396 -0.50 6.84 -7.93
CA ARG A 396 -0.37 7.61 -6.69
C ARG A 396 1.02 8.23 -6.58
N ASP A 397 2.08 7.47 -6.79
CA ASP A 397 3.44 7.95 -6.66
C ASP A 397 3.77 9.02 -7.72
N CYS A 398 3.28 8.86 -8.96
CA CYS A 398 3.40 9.88 -10.01
C CYS A 398 2.63 11.17 -9.66
N ALA A 399 1.43 11.05 -9.10
CA ALA A 399 0.64 12.21 -8.65
C ALA A 399 1.34 12.94 -7.48
N GLU A 400 1.94 12.22 -6.54
CA GLU A 400 2.72 12.80 -5.45
C GLU A 400 4.00 13.50 -5.94
N GLU A 401 4.70 12.93 -6.92
CA GLU A 401 5.86 13.56 -7.54
C GLU A 401 5.46 14.84 -8.30
N MET A 402 4.41 14.77 -9.12
CA MET A 402 3.89 15.94 -9.83
C MET A 402 3.47 17.03 -8.86
N ARG A 403 2.83 16.66 -7.76
CA ARG A 403 2.49 17.59 -6.69
C ARG A 403 3.75 18.25 -6.14
N ARG A 404 4.74 17.47 -5.67
CA ARG A 404 6.02 18.00 -5.14
C ARG A 404 6.72 18.94 -6.12
N ARG A 405 6.77 18.60 -7.41
CA ARG A 405 7.33 19.48 -8.45
C ARG A 405 6.54 20.79 -8.56
N ASN A 406 5.20 20.72 -8.56
CA ASN A 406 4.36 21.91 -8.57
C ASN A 406 4.54 22.76 -7.30
N GLU A 407 4.65 22.15 -6.11
CA GLU A 407 4.91 22.90 -4.86
C GLU A 407 6.26 23.63 -4.96
N ALA A 408 7.32 22.95 -5.41
CA ALA A 408 8.64 23.53 -5.59
C ALA A 408 8.65 24.68 -6.60
N LEU A 409 7.90 24.56 -7.70
CA LEU A 409 7.74 25.66 -8.67
C LEU A 409 7.07 26.88 -8.04
N VAL A 410 6.06 26.69 -7.18
CA VAL A 410 5.40 27.79 -6.47
C VAL A 410 6.36 28.49 -5.51
N TYR A 411 7.15 27.74 -4.73
CA TYR A 411 8.17 28.31 -3.83
C TYR A 411 9.31 29.02 -4.56
N ASN A 412 9.60 28.67 -5.81
CA ASN A 412 10.59 29.37 -6.64
C ASN A 412 10.06 30.69 -7.21
N ILE A 413 8.75 30.85 -7.31
CA ILE A 413 8.10 32.03 -7.89
C ILE A 413 7.66 33.02 -6.82
N LEU A 414 7.17 32.50 -5.69
CA LEU A 414 6.57 33.28 -4.62
C LEU A 414 7.45 33.28 -3.37
N PRO A 415 7.51 34.40 -2.62
CA PRO A 415 8.15 34.42 -1.32
C PRO A 415 7.58 33.33 -0.39
N PRO A 416 8.38 32.73 0.52
CA PRO A 416 7.95 31.58 1.32
C PRO A 416 6.65 31.81 2.10
N HIS A 417 6.47 33.00 2.69
CA HIS A 417 5.28 33.36 3.46
C HIS A 417 4.01 33.52 2.59
N VAL A 418 4.18 33.86 1.31
CA VAL A 418 3.09 33.95 0.32
C VAL A 418 2.77 32.56 -0.22
N ALA A 419 3.80 31.78 -0.53
CA ALA A 419 3.65 30.40 -0.99
C ALA A 419 2.92 29.53 0.04
N THR A 420 3.25 29.62 1.33
CA THR A 420 2.54 28.88 2.40
C THR A 420 1.07 29.28 2.50
N HIS A 421 0.75 30.55 2.30
CA HIS A 421 -0.64 31.02 2.28
C HIS A 421 -1.46 30.40 1.13
N PHE A 422 -0.86 30.23 -0.06
CA PHE A 422 -1.52 29.59 -1.20
C PHE A 422 -1.51 28.05 -1.15
N MET A 423 -0.48 27.44 -0.57
CA MET A 423 -0.31 25.98 -0.51
C MET A 423 -0.98 25.33 0.72
N GLY A 424 -1.11 26.06 1.83
CA GLY A 424 -1.57 25.52 3.11
C GLY A 424 -3.09 25.31 3.19
N ASN A 425 -3.88 26.00 2.36
CA ASN A 425 -5.33 26.03 2.52
C ASN A 425 -6.06 25.31 1.37
N LYS A 426 -6.36 24.02 1.57
CA LYS A 426 -6.99 23.13 0.56
C LYS A 426 -8.44 23.49 0.18
N ASN A 427 -9.07 24.40 0.92
CA ASN A 427 -10.51 24.72 0.80
C ASN A 427 -10.80 26.09 0.17
N ARG A 428 -9.83 26.72 -0.52
CA ARG A 428 -10.02 28.08 -1.03
C ARG A 428 -10.67 28.16 -2.42
N GLN A 429 -11.49 29.19 -2.59
CA GLN A 429 -11.92 29.71 -3.88
C GLN A 429 -10.74 30.39 -4.57
N PHE A 430 -10.57 30.14 -5.88
CA PHE A 430 -9.47 30.67 -6.69
C PHE A 430 -9.43 32.22 -6.78
N ASP A 431 -10.47 32.91 -6.32
CA ASP A 431 -10.64 34.36 -6.47
C ASP A 431 -10.22 35.19 -5.23
N GLU A 432 -9.69 34.55 -4.17
CA GLU A 432 -9.30 35.29 -2.96
C GLU A 432 -7.94 35.98 -3.14
N LEU A 433 -7.96 37.30 -3.23
CA LEU A 433 -6.78 38.16 -3.35
C LEU A 433 -5.96 38.15 -2.03
N TYR A 434 -4.65 37.92 -2.13
CA TYR A 434 -3.73 38.07 -0.99
C TYR A 434 -3.07 39.44 -1.02
N SER A 435 -3.22 40.20 0.08
CA SER A 435 -2.53 41.47 0.30
C SER A 435 -2.16 41.64 1.77
N GLN A 436 -0.95 42.11 2.05
CA GLN A 436 -0.51 42.50 3.39
C GLN A 436 0.14 43.88 3.34
N SER A 437 -0.09 44.68 4.40
CA SER A 437 0.49 46.01 4.56
C SER A 437 1.55 45.99 5.67
N TYR A 438 2.72 46.57 5.39
CA TYR A 438 3.81 46.73 6.35
C TYR A 438 4.00 48.22 6.68
N ALA A 439 4.29 48.53 7.94
CA ALA A 439 4.46 49.90 8.41
C ALA A 439 5.83 50.49 8.02
N GLU A 440 6.86 49.65 7.91
CA GLU A 440 8.24 50.06 7.66
C GLU A 440 8.81 49.19 6.55
N VAL A 441 9.15 49.79 5.41
CA VAL A 441 9.69 49.06 4.25
C VAL A 441 10.90 49.81 3.67
N GLY A 442 11.98 49.07 3.45
CA GLY A 442 13.18 49.55 2.76
C GLY A 442 13.38 48.80 1.45
N VAL A 443 13.82 49.52 0.42
CA VAL A 443 14.18 48.95 -0.89
C VAL A 443 15.68 49.04 -1.06
N MET A 444 16.30 47.93 -1.46
CA MET A 444 17.72 47.85 -1.73
C MET A 444 17.95 47.35 -3.15
N PHE A 445 18.74 48.10 -3.91
CA PHE A 445 19.32 47.65 -5.17
C PHE A 445 20.79 47.35 -4.98
N ALA A 446 21.25 46.25 -5.58
CA ALA A 446 22.65 45.88 -5.58
C ALA A 446 23.07 45.36 -6.94
N SER A 447 24.15 45.90 -7.49
CA SER A 447 24.72 45.42 -8.75
C SER A 447 26.20 45.06 -8.59
N ILE A 448 26.66 44.11 -9.40
CA ILE A 448 28.08 43.79 -9.51
C ILE A 448 28.63 44.59 -10.70
N PRO A 449 29.47 45.60 -10.47
CA PRO A 449 30.09 46.33 -11.58
C PRO A 449 30.94 45.37 -12.42
N ASN A 450 30.82 45.46 -13.75
CA ASN A 450 31.53 44.63 -14.75
C ASN A 450 31.17 43.14 -14.71
N PHE A 451 29.95 42.79 -14.31
CA PHE A 451 29.42 41.44 -14.48
C PHE A 451 28.91 41.27 -15.93
N SER A 452 29.72 40.64 -16.78
CA SER A 452 29.39 40.35 -18.19
C SER A 452 28.82 38.95 -18.37
#